data_AF-A0A2M7V586-F1
#
_entry.id   AF-A0A2M7V586-F1
#
_cell.length_a   1.000
_cell.length_b   1.000
_cell.length_c   1.000
_cell.angle_alpha   90.00
_cell.angle_beta   90.00
_cell.angle_gamma   90.00
#
_symmetry.space_group_name_H-M   'P 1'
#
loop_
_entity.id
_entity.type
_entity.pdbx_description
1 polymer ?
#
loop_
_entity_poly.entity_id
_entity_poly.type
_entity_poly.pdbx_seq_one_letter_code
_entity_poly.pdbx_strand_id
1 'polypeptide(L)'
;MKKRVLIPKRPSNPSLRAYTRAVRQGQLGIHVVKHEKGWVVKKIGGTQHPIFDTQEDAEKHALRQKKKANTVYVHGRDGRIKRVH
;
A
#
# COMPACT_ATOMS: atom_id res chain seq x y z
N MET A 1 -21.91 7.36 15.81
CA MET A 1 -21.54 8.67 15.21
C MET A 1 -21.69 8.58 13.69
N LYS A 2 -22.48 9.46 13.05
CA LYS A 2 -22.58 9.50 11.58
C LYS A 2 -21.30 10.15 11.01
N LYS A 3 -20.58 9.45 10.12
CA LYS A 3 -19.41 10.02 9.43
C LYS A 3 -19.89 11.18 8.54
N ARG A 4 -19.38 12.39 8.80
CA ARG A 4 -19.64 13.56 7.96
C ARG A 4 -18.82 13.41 6.67
N VAL A 5 -19.48 13.09 5.56
CA VAL A 5 -18.84 13.00 4.25
C VAL A 5 -18.68 14.40 3.69
N LEU A 6 -17.43 14.85 3.55
CA LEU A 6 -17.13 16.13 2.89
C LEU A 6 -17.12 15.92 1.38
N ILE A 7 -18.06 16.55 0.68
CA ILE A 7 -18.12 16.52 -0.78
C ILE A 7 -17.26 17.68 -1.31
N PRO A 8 -16.24 17.42 -2.15
CA PRO A 8 -15.43 18.49 -2.71
C PRO A 8 -16.25 19.37 -3.66
N LYS A 9 -16.19 20.69 -3.48
CA LYS A 9 -16.91 21.68 -4.32
C LYS A 9 -16.51 21.63 -5.81
N ARG A 10 -15.30 21.17 -6.12
CA ARG A 10 -14.77 21.04 -7.50
C ARG A 10 -14.10 19.68 -7.70
N PRO A 11 -14.86 18.61 -7.96
CA PRO A 11 -14.32 17.24 -8.04
C PRO A 11 -13.34 17.04 -9.21
N SER A 12 -13.40 17.89 -10.24
CA SER A 12 -12.49 17.86 -11.39
C SER A 12 -11.14 18.53 -11.16
N ASN A 13 -10.89 19.13 -9.99
CA ASN A 13 -9.62 19.79 -9.66
C ASN A 13 -8.43 18.81 -9.91
N PRO A 14 -7.40 19.22 -10.68
CA PRO A 14 -6.24 18.37 -10.98
C PRO A 14 -5.57 17.75 -9.74
N SER A 15 -5.43 18.50 -8.64
CA SER A 15 -4.83 18.03 -7.39
C SER A 15 -5.70 16.94 -6.73
N LEU A 16 -7.02 17.11 -6.73
CA LEU A 16 -7.95 16.08 -6.21
C LEU A 16 -7.92 14.82 -7.07
N ARG A 17 -7.87 14.97 -8.40
CA ARG A 17 -7.75 13.83 -9.32
C ARG A 17 -6.44 13.09 -9.12
N ALA A 18 -5.32 13.81 -8.98
CA ALA A 18 -4.01 13.23 -8.72
C ALA A 18 -3.98 12.47 -7.39
N TYR A 19 -4.50 13.09 -6.32
CA TYR A 19 -4.63 12.45 -5.01
C TYR A 19 -5.50 11.19 -5.08
N THR A 20 -6.67 11.27 -5.69
CA THR A 20 -7.60 10.13 -5.82
C THR A 20 -6.96 8.99 -6.60
N ARG A 21 -6.22 9.30 -7.67
CA ARG A 21 -5.47 8.31 -8.46
C ARG A 21 -4.37 7.66 -7.63
N ALA A 22 -3.62 8.45 -6.85
CA ALA A 22 -2.57 7.94 -5.97
C ALA A 22 -3.14 7.01 -4.89
N VAL A 23 -4.25 7.39 -4.25
CA VAL A 23 -4.97 6.55 -3.27
C VAL A 23 -5.41 5.25 -3.92
N ARG A 24 -6.06 5.30 -5.09
CA ARG A 24 -6.51 4.09 -5.80
C ARG A 24 -5.35 3.16 -6.15
N GLN A 25 -4.22 3.71 -6.59
CA GLN A 25 -3.01 2.94 -6.90
C GLN A 25 -2.36 2.34 -5.66
N GLY A 26 -2.36 3.07 -4.54
CA GLY A 26 -1.91 2.55 -3.25
C GLY A 26 -2.80 1.39 -2.81
N GLN A 27 -4.12 1.55 -2.90
CA GLN A 27 -5.08 0.54 -2.45
C GLN A 27 -5.02 -0.79 -3.23
N LEU A 28 -4.65 -0.74 -4.51
CA LEU A 28 -4.48 -1.94 -5.34
C LEU A 28 -3.11 -2.60 -5.18
N GLY A 29 -2.19 -1.96 -4.45
CA GLY A 29 -0.83 -2.43 -4.25
C GLY A 29 -0.69 -3.56 -3.24
N ILE A 30 0.50 -4.13 -3.23
CA ILE A 30 0.99 -5.02 -2.17
C ILE A 30 1.92 -4.20 -1.28
N HIS A 31 1.74 -4.26 0.03
CA HIS A 31 2.50 -3.47 0.98
C HIS A 31 3.39 -4.35 1.84
N VAL A 32 4.68 -4.05 1.88
CA VAL A 32 5.62 -4.61 2.84
C VAL A 32 5.77 -3.60 3.98
N VAL A 33 5.39 -4.01 5.19
CA VAL A 33 5.33 -3.13 6.37
C VAL A 33 6.07 -3.78 7.54
N LYS A 34 6.77 -2.95 8.33
CA LYS A 34 7.35 -3.40 9.59
C LYS A 34 6.23 -3.75 10.57
N HIS A 35 6.41 -4.86 11.26
CA HIS A 35 5.56 -5.35 12.36
C HIS A 35 6.43 -5.68 13.57
N GLU A 36 5.84 -5.84 14.75
CA GLU A 36 6.56 -6.16 15.98
C GLU A 36 7.40 -7.43 15.83
N LYS A 37 6.81 -8.47 15.24
CA LYS A 37 7.43 -9.79 15.03
C LYS A 37 8.27 -9.93 13.76
N GLY A 38 8.43 -8.88 12.95
CA GLY A 38 9.14 -8.99 11.66
C GLY A 38 8.63 -8.03 10.60
N TRP A 39 8.49 -8.53 9.38
CA TRP A 39 8.02 -7.82 8.20
C TRP A 39 6.83 -8.52 7.60
N VAL A 40 5.80 -7.76 7.26
CA VAL A 40 4.51 -8.29 6.89
C VAL A 40 4.13 -7.86 5.49
N VAL A 41 3.65 -8.80 4.69
CA VAL A 41 3.10 -8.52 3.37
C VAL A 41 1.58 -8.38 3.48
N LYS A 42 1.08 -7.15 3.30
CA LYS A 42 -0.34 -6.81 3.34
C LYS A 42 -0.87 -6.51 1.94
N LYS A 43 -2.06 -7.02 1.66
CA LYS A 43 -2.86 -6.66 0.49
C LYS A 43 -4.23 -6.24 0.97
N ILE A 44 -4.79 -5.19 0.38
CA ILE A 44 -6.15 -4.77 0.73
C ILE A 44 -7.13 -5.89 0.38
N GLY A 45 -7.96 -6.26 1.36
CA GLY A 45 -8.91 -7.37 1.27
C GLY A 45 -8.31 -8.76 1.51
N GLY A 46 -7.01 -8.87 1.80
CA GLY A 46 -6.39 -10.13 2.23
C GLY A 46 -6.52 -10.33 3.74
N THR A 47 -6.95 -11.53 4.15
CA THR A 47 -7.13 -11.90 5.57
C THR A 47 -5.87 -12.45 6.23
N GLN A 48 -4.95 -13.02 5.45
CA GLN A 48 -3.70 -13.59 5.96
C GLN A 48 -2.50 -12.75 5.53
N HIS A 49 -1.60 -12.53 6.49
CA HIS A 49 -0.37 -11.79 6.25
C HIS A 49 0.83 -12.58 6.77
N PRO A 50 1.63 -13.20 5.89
CA PRO A 50 2.84 -13.88 6.32
C PRO A 50 3.82 -12.89 6.95
N ILE A 51 4.46 -13.32 8.03
CA ILE A 51 5.51 -12.59 8.75
C ILE A 51 6.86 -13.18 8.33
N PHE A 52 7.79 -12.30 7.99
CA PHE A 52 9.17 -12.62 7.61
C PHE A 52 10.15 -11.95 8.57
N ASP A 53 11.31 -12.55 8.78
CA ASP A 53 12.33 -11.98 9.67
C ASP A 53 12.95 -10.71 9.06
N THR A 54 13.18 -10.71 7.75
CA THR A 54 13.82 -9.61 7.02
C THR A 54 12.87 -8.88 6.07
N GLN A 55 13.21 -7.62 5.79
CA GLN A 55 12.50 -6.81 4.80
C GLN A 55 12.65 -7.40 3.39
N GLU A 56 13.83 -7.94 3.11
CA GLU A 56 14.19 -8.50 1.81
C GLU A 56 13.35 -9.76 1.50
N ASP A 57 13.14 -10.63 2.49
CA ASP A 57 12.32 -11.83 2.29
C ASP A 57 10.85 -11.48 2.07
N ALA A 58 10.34 -10.50 2.82
CA ALA A 58 9.00 -9.98 2.60
C ALA A 58 8.85 -9.31 1.21
N GLU A 59 9.87 -8.59 0.76
CA GLU A 59 9.92 -7.98 -0.56
C GLU A 59 9.93 -9.02 -1.68
N LYS A 60 10.81 -10.04 -1.59
CA LYS A 60 10.84 -11.18 -2.52
C LYS A 60 9.49 -11.89 -2.57
N HIS A 61 8.86 -12.12 -1.41
CA HIS A 61 7.54 -12.73 -1.35
C HIS A 61 6.46 -11.87 -2.00
N ALA A 62 6.46 -10.55 -1.74
CA ALA A 62 5.52 -9.62 -2.35
C ALA A 62 5.69 -9.54 -3.87
N LEU A 63 6.93 -9.56 -4.38
CA LEU A 63 7.23 -9.57 -5.82
C LEU A 63 6.75 -10.87 -6.49
N ARG A 64 6.85 -12.03 -5.83
CA ARG A 64 6.27 -13.29 -6.34
C ARG A 64 4.75 -13.24 -6.47
N GLN A 65 4.07 -12.49 -5.59
CA GLN A 65 2.62 -12.31 -5.65
C GLN A 65 2.17 -11.21 -6.63
N LYS A 66 3.12 -10.43 -7.16
CA LYS A 66 2.84 -9.29 -8.03
C LYS A 66 2.23 -9.78 -9.35
N LYS A 67 0.97 -9.44 -9.58
CA LYS A 67 0.34 -9.53 -10.91
C LYS A 67 0.74 -8.31 -11.74
N LYS A 68 0.61 -8.38 -13.08
CA LYS A 68 0.98 -7.28 -14.01
C LYS A 68 0.44 -5.89 -13.63
N ALA A 69 -0.71 -5.82 -12.95
CA ALA A 69 -1.34 -4.56 -12.55
C ALA A 69 -0.96 -4.06 -11.15
N ASN A 70 -0.28 -4.87 -10.33
CA ASN A 70 -0.02 -4.54 -8.93
C ASN A 70 1.35 -3.92 -8.76
N THR A 71 1.43 -2.90 -7.91
CA THR A 71 2.69 -2.31 -7.49
C THR A 71 3.05 -2.81 -6.09
N VAL A 72 4.32 -3.08 -5.83
CA VAL A 72 4.81 -3.39 -4.48
C VAL A 72 5.35 -2.12 -3.85
N TYR A 73 4.85 -1.81 -2.66
CA TYR A 73 5.22 -0.66 -1.85
C TYR A 73 5.88 -1.14 -0.58
N VAL A 74 7.07 -0.63 -0.28
CA VAL A 74 7.80 -0.99 0.94
C VAL A 74 7.87 0.23 1.83
N HIS A 75 7.36 0.08 3.05
CA HIS A 75 7.36 1.13 4.08
C HIS A 75 8.68 1.07 4.84
N GLY A 76 9.49 2.11 4.70
CA GLY A 76 10.73 2.29 5.45
C GLY A 76 10.45 2.67 6.90
N ARG A 77 11.46 2.46 7.76
CA ARG A 77 11.40 2.90 9.17
C ARG A 77 11.41 4.42 9.33
N ASP A 78 11.85 5.13 8.29
CA ASP A 78 11.88 6.59 8.18
C ASP A 78 10.53 7.20 7.75
N GLY A 79 9.48 6.37 7.63
CA GLY A 79 8.16 6.79 7.17
C GLY A 79 8.07 7.01 5.66
N ARG A 80 9.14 6.78 4.90
CA ARG A 80 9.11 6.87 3.43
C ARG A 80 8.57 5.58 2.84
N ILE A 81 7.86 5.70 1.72
CA ILE A 81 7.35 4.57 0.96
C ILE A 81 8.12 4.50 -0.35
N LYS A 82 8.84 3.39 -0.56
CA LYS A 82 9.53 3.11 -1.82
C LYS A 82 8.70 2.18 -2.69
N ARG A 83 8.73 2.40 -4.00
CA ARG A 83 8.21 1.47 -5.00
C ARG A 83 9.30 0.49 -5.39
N VAL A 84 8.96 -0.80 -5.48
CA VAL A 84 9.89 -1.84 -5.92
C VAL A 84 9.31 -2.61 -7.12
N HIS A 85 10.18 -2.97 -8.06
CA HIS A 85 9.81 -3.43 -9.39
C HIS A 85 10.10 -4.92 -9.59
#